data_AF-A0A932MNV8-F1
#
_entry.id   AF-A0A932MNV8-F1
#
_cell.length_a   1.000
_cell.length_b   1.000
_cell.length_c   1.000
_cell.angle_alpha   90.00
_cell.angle_beta   90.00
_cell.angle_gamma   90.00
#
_symmetry.space_group_name_H-M   'P 1'
#
loop_
_entity.id
_entity.type
_entity.pdbx_description
1 polymer ?
#
loop_
_entity_poly.entity_id
_entity_poly.type
_entity_poly.pdbx_seq_one_letter_code
_entity_poly.pdbx_strand_id
1 'polypeptide(L)'
;MSPTRLKAPSVKLPAEYEAESQQKPRGMDRRRFLNYTGWLGILGSLAVGLLGFLRFLFPRVLFEPPAQFKAGLPSEYAVGAVDTRFLNSQRVWIVREEQGFYALSAVCTHLGCTPAWLATENKFKCPCHGSGFRRSGVNFEGPAPRPLERVKISLGEDGQLLIDKGKIFRQEKGEWTSPDAFLIA
;
A
#
# COMPACT_ATOMS: atom_id res chain seq x y z
N MET A 1 55.49 59.48 36.02
CA MET A 1 55.55 58.77 37.32
C MET A 1 54.61 57.60 37.24
N SER A 2 55.14 56.39 37.08
CA SER A 2 54.35 55.15 36.92
C SER A 2 54.11 54.54 38.32
N PRO A 3 52.87 54.20 38.71
CA PRO A 3 52.61 53.64 40.03
C PRO A 3 53.14 52.20 40.08
N THR A 4 54.10 51.99 40.99
CA THR A 4 54.73 50.70 41.27
C THR A 4 53.67 49.71 41.76
N ARG A 5 53.42 48.65 40.98
CA ARG A 5 52.50 47.56 41.33
C ARG A 5 53.08 46.78 42.52
N LEU A 6 52.55 47.00 43.72
CA LEU A 6 52.85 46.18 44.89
C LEU A 6 52.38 44.73 44.63
N LYS A 7 53.30 43.79 44.77
CA LYS A 7 53.06 42.35 44.60
C LYS A 7 52.39 41.84 45.89
N ALA A 8 51.16 41.36 45.79
CA ALA A 8 50.45 40.77 46.92
C ALA A 8 51.24 39.56 47.48
N PRO A 9 51.30 39.38 48.81
CA PRO A 9 51.97 38.24 49.41
C PRO A 9 51.23 36.94 49.07
N SER A 10 51.98 35.92 48.66
CA SER A 10 51.46 34.58 48.37
C SER A 10 51.18 33.86 49.68
N VAL A 11 49.98 34.04 50.22
CA VAL A 11 49.49 33.23 51.36
C VAL A 11 49.18 31.84 50.81
N LYS A 12 50.02 30.86 51.16
CA LYS A 12 49.73 29.44 50.93
C LYS A 12 48.69 29.01 51.96
N LEU A 13 47.45 28.90 51.52
CA LEU A 13 46.36 28.40 52.34
C LEU A 13 46.53 26.87 52.54
N PRO A 14 46.15 26.31 53.70
CA PRO A 14 46.40 24.90 54.04
C PRO A 14 45.58 23.96 53.14
N ALA A 15 46.17 22.84 52.70
CA ALA A 15 45.61 21.90 51.70
C ALA A 15 44.16 21.43 51.98
N GLU A 16 43.70 21.50 53.23
CA GLU A 16 42.33 21.20 53.63
C GLU A 16 41.30 22.21 53.07
N TYR A 17 41.65 23.50 52.95
CA TYR A 17 40.74 24.52 52.37
C TYR A 17 40.53 24.32 50.85
N GLU A 18 41.56 23.82 50.17
CA GLU A 18 41.54 23.57 48.73
C GLU A 18 40.69 22.33 48.42
N ALA A 19 40.74 21.32 49.28
CA ALA A 19 39.97 20.08 49.17
C ALA A 19 38.45 20.29 49.37
N GLU A 20 38.04 21.20 50.26
CA GLU A 20 36.63 21.47 50.54
C GLU A 20 35.96 22.28 49.41
N SER A 21 36.70 23.20 48.77
CA SER A 21 36.20 24.02 47.66
C SER A 21 35.85 23.24 46.38
N GLN A 22 36.30 21.98 46.28
CA GLN A 22 36.15 21.13 45.10
C GLN A 22 35.07 20.05 45.24
N GLN A 23 34.30 20.04 46.32
CA GLN A 23 33.15 19.14 46.42
C GLN A 23 31.94 19.71 45.68
N LYS A 24 31.91 19.49 44.36
CA LYS A 24 30.69 19.66 43.55
C LYS A 24 29.63 18.69 44.10
N PRO A 25 28.45 19.18 44.55
CA PRO A 25 27.45 18.31 45.15
C PRO A 25 27.05 17.21 44.16
N ARG A 26 27.14 15.94 44.60
CA ARG A 26 26.65 14.75 43.87
C ARG A 26 25.12 14.70 43.91
N GLY A 27 24.49 15.70 43.32
CA GLY A 27 23.05 15.78 43.08
C GLY A 27 22.81 16.40 41.71
N MET A 28 21.66 16.11 41.10
CA MET A 28 21.30 16.78 39.84
C MET A 28 21.26 18.29 40.07
N ASP A 29 22.18 19.00 39.39
CA ASP A 29 22.15 20.45 39.33
C ASP A 29 20.84 20.91 38.68
N ARG A 30 20.17 21.92 39.22
CA ARG A 30 18.88 22.44 38.74
C ARG A 30 18.96 22.78 37.25
N ARG A 31 20.10 23.30 36.80
CA ARG A 31 20.37 23.61 35.38
C ARG A 31 20.40 22.36 34.51
N ARG A 32 21.01 21.27 34.99
CA ARG A 32 21.04 19.99 34.28
C ARG A 32 19.68 19.33 34.25
N PHE A 33 18.95 19.35 35.36
CA PHE A 33 17.59 18.85 35.43
C PHE A 33 16.69 19.55 34.39
N LEU A 34 16.65 20.89 34.41
CA LEU A 34 15.83 21.68 33.48
C LEU A 34 16.24 21.47 32.01
N ASN A 35 17.53 21.32 31.73
CA ASN A 35 18.02 21.05 30.37
C ASN A 35 17.54 19.68 29.87
N TYR A 36 17.68 18.62 30.68
CA TYR A 36 17.22 17.28 30.29
C TYR A 36 15.70 17.19 30.15
N THR A 37 14.93 17.76 31.08
CA THR A 37 13.47 17.77 30.97
C THR A 37 13.00 18.60 29.77
N GLY A 38 13.68 19.70 29.46
CA GLY A 38 13.39 20.53 28.28
C GLY A 38 13.62 19.78 26.97
N TRP A 39 14.79 19.15 26.80
CA TRP A 39 15.06 18.34 25.61
C TRP A 39 14.14 17.13 25.49
N LEU A 40 13.80 16.48 26.61
CA LEU A 40 12.83 15.37 26.60
C LEU A 40 11.44 15.83 26.13
N GLY A 41 10.97 17.00 26.58
CA GLY A 41 9.71 17.59 26.14
C GLY A 41 9.71 17.95 24.65
N ILE A 42 10.79 18.56 24.16
CA ILE A 42 10.93 18.92 22.73
C ILE A 42 10.97 17.67 21.86
N LEU A 43 11.83 16.71 22.19
CA LEU A 43 11.97 15.46 21.43
C LEU A 43 10.69 14.64 21.48
N GLY A 44 10.02 14.57 22.62
CA GLY A 44 8.72 13.92 22.76
C GLY A 44 7.65 14.57 21.88
N SER A 45 7.57 15.90 21.86
CA SER A 45 6.62 16.64 21.03
C SER A 45 6.88 16.46 19.54
N LEU A 46 8.15 16.50 19.12
CA LEU A 46 8.55 16.24 17.74
C LEU A 46 8.24 14.79 17.33
N ALA A 47 8.48 13.82 18.21
CA ALA A 47 8.17 12.42 17.95
C ALA A 47 6.65 12.20 17.77
N VAL A 48 5.83 12.75 18.66
CA VAL A 48 4.36 12.66 18.54
C VAL A 48 3.87 13.36 17.27
N GLY A 49 4.41 14.55 16.96
CA GLY A 49 4.12 15.28 15.74
C GLY A 49 4.48 14.49 14.48
N LEU A 50 5.66 13.87 14.45
CA LEU A 50 6.11 13.02 13.35
C LEU A 50 5.21 11.79 13.19
N LEU A 51 4.87 11.11 14.28
CA LEU A 51 3.95 9.96 14.23
C LEU A 51 2.56 10.36 13.74
N GLY A 52 2.06 11.52 14.17
CA GLY A 52 0.80 12.09 13.67
C GLY A 52 0.85 12.39 12.18
N PHE A 53 1.94 13.01 11.71
CA PHE A 53 2.19 13.28 10.30
C PHE A 53 2.29 12.00 9.47
N LEU A 54 3.09 11.03 9.92
CA LEU A 54 3.20 9.73 9.26
C LEU A 54 1.85 9.02 9.19
N ARG A 55 1.06 9.05 10.28
CA ARG A 55 -0.28 8.48 10.29
C ARG A 55 -1.25 9.22 9.36
N PHE A 56 -1.07 10.53 9.18
CA PHE A 56 -1.84 11.32 8.22
C PHE A 56 -1.57 10.93 6.76
N LEU A 57 -0.33 10.51 6.44
CA LEU A 57 0.01 10.02 5.09
C LEU A 57 -0.73 8.74 4.69
N PHE A 58 -1.30 7.99 5.64
CA PHE A 58 -2.07 6.79 5.37
C PHE A 58 -3.58 7.09 5.42
N PRO A 59 -4.30 6.99 4.28
CA PRO A 59 -5.74 7.22 4.24
C PRO A 59 -6.47 6.20 5.14
N ARG A 60 -7.39 6.68 5.97
CA ARG A 60 -8.17 5.83 6.90
C ARG A 60 -9.35 5.12 6.25
N VAL A 61 -9.83 5.64 5.12
CA VAL A 61 -10.99 5.12 4.40
C VAL A 61 -10.63 5.11 2.93
N LEU A 62 -10.57 3.93 2.35
CA LEU A 62 -10.55 3.74 0.90
C LEU A 62 -12.00 3.52 0.46
N PHE A 63 -12.49 4.38 -0.43
CA PHE A 63 -13.77 4.19 -1.11
C PHE A 63 -13.60 3.14 -2.21
N GLU A 64 -13.31 1.91 -1.81
CA GLU A 64 -13.23 0.79 -2.73
C GLU A 64 -14.63 0.20 -2.92
N PRO A 65 -15.03 -0.06 -4.18
CA PRO A 65 -16.23 -0.83 -4.47
C PRO A 65 -16.21 -2.16 -3.69
N PRO A 66 -17.37 -2.70 -3.30
CA PRO A 66 -17.43 -3.92 -2.51
C PRO A 66 -16.62 -5.03 -3.19
N ALA A 67 -15.81 -5.75 -2.41
CA ALA A 67 -14.98 -6.82 -2.93
C ALA A 67 -15.81 -7.91 -3.62
N GLN A 68 -17.06 -8.08 -3.19
CA GLN A 68 -18.01 -9.02 -3.75
C GLN A 68 -19.22 -8.31 -4.35
N PHE A 69 -19.65 -8.74 -5.53
CA PHE A 69 -20.86 -8.22 -6.18
C PHE A 69 -21.57 -9.29 -7.00
N LYS A 70 -22.88 -9.14 -7.13
CA LYS A 70 -23.71 -9.97 -8.01
C LYS A 70 -23.66 -9.42 -9.43
N ALA A 71 -23.50 -10.31 -10.39
CA ALA A 71 -23.32 -9.95 -11.80
C ALA A 71 -24.53 -10.29 -12.68
N GLY A 72 -25.65 -10.76 -12.12
CA GLY A 72 -26.84 -11.16 -12.87
C GLY A 72 -26.85 -12.65 -13.19
N LEU A 73 -27.83 -13.09 -13.98
CA LEU A 73 -28.04 -14.51 -14.27
C LEU A 73 -27.06 -15.03 -15.35
N PRO A 74 -26.54 -16.28 -15.24
CA PRO A 74 -25.69 -16.88 -16.27
C PRO A 74 -26.28 -16.87 -17.68
N SER A 75 -27.62 -16.89 -17.80
CA SER A 75 -28.35 -16.87 -19.07
C SER A 75 -28.28 -15.52 -19.80
N GLU A 76 -27.97 -14.42 -19.12
CA GLU A 76 -27.88 -13.08 -19.72
C GLU A 76 -26.63 -12.88 -20.58
N TYR A 77 -25.62 -13.74 -20.41
CA TYR A 77 -24.32 -13.62 -21.05
C TYR A 77 -24.32 -14.37 -22.38
N ALA A 78 -23.88 -13.78 -23.48
CA ALA A 78 -23.75 -14.51 -24.75
C ALA A 78 -22.53 -15.45 -24.75
N VAL A 79 -22.69 -16.67 -25.26
CA VAL A 79 -21.57 -17.63 -25.37
C VAL A 79 -20.53 -17.07 -26.34
N GLY A 80 -19.26 -17.15 -25.95
CA GLY A 80 -18.12 -16.63 -26.71
C GLY A 80 -17.86 -15.13 -26.51
N ALA A 81 -18.73 -14.41 -25.80
CA ALA A 81 -18.62 -12.96 -25.62
C ALA A 81 -17.97 -12.56 -24.29
N VAL A 82 -17.48 -11.31 -24.27
CA VAL A 82 -16.97 -10.63 -23.07
C VAL A 82 -17.97 -9.57 -22.65
N ASP A 83 -18.45 -9.67 -21.41
CA ASP A 83 -19.34 -8.68 -20.82
C ASP A 83 -18.53 -7.52 -20.21
N THR A 84 -18.91 -6.30 -20.57
CA THR A 84 -18.24 -5.06 -20.18
C THR A 84 -19.04 -4.21 -19.19
N ARG A 85 -20.23 -4.67 -18.74
CA ARG A 85 -21.13 -3.90 -17.85
C ARG A 85 -20.45 -3.50 -16.53
N PHE A 86 -19.55 -4.35 -16.04
CA PHE A 86 -18.87 -4.17 -14.75
C PHE A 86 -17.51 -3.47 -14.86
N LEU A 87 -17.15 -2.96 -16.05
CA LEU A 87 -15.85 -2.32 -16.28
C LEU A 87 -15.68 -1.02 -15.47
N ASN A 88 -16.67 -0.12 -15.51
CA ASN A 88 -16.57 1.19 -14.87
C ASN A 88 -16.77 1.14 -13.35
N SER A 89 -17.62 0.24 -12.86
CA SER A 89 -17.96 0.12 -11.45
C SER A 89 -17.01 -0.78 -10.67
N GLN A 90 -16.58 -1.90 -11.27
CA GLN A 90 -15.82 -2.94 -10.58
C GLN A 90 -14.44 -3.22 -11.19
N ARG A 91 -14.18 -2.74 -12.41
CA ARG A 91 -12.98 -3.08 -13.21
C ARG A 91 -12.84 -4.58 -13.39
N VAL A 92 -13.93 -5.22 -13.80
CA VAL A 92 -13.98 -6.66 -14.08
C VAL A 92 -14.64 -6.89 -15.43
N TRP A 93 -14.12 -7.86 -16.18
CA TRP A 93 -14.81 -8.47 -17.31
C TRP A 93 -15.28 -9.87 -16.93
N ILE A 94 -16.45 -10.24 -17.42
CA ILE A 94 -16.94 -11.61 -17.31
C ILE A 94 -16.93 -12.20 -18.71
N VAL A 95 -16.20 -13.29 -18.88
CA VAL A 95 -16.08 -13.98 -20.16
C VAL A 95 -16.89 -15.26 -20.07
N ARG A 96 -17.81 -15.45 -21.02
CA ARG A 96 -18.55 -16.70 -21.18
C ARG A 96 -17.94 -17.48 -22.33
N GLU A 97 -17.42 -18.66 -22.02
CA GLU A 97 -17.02 -19.67 -23.00
C GLU A 97 -18.11 -20.74 -23.11
N GLU A 98 -17.94 -21.66 -24.06
CA GLU A 98 -18.83 -22.82 -24.22
C GLU A 98 -18.82 -23.73 -22.97
N GLN A 99 -17.66 -23.86 -22.32
CA GLN A 99 -17.46 -24.75 -21.18
C GLN A 99 -17.77 -24.09 -19.83
N GLY A 100 -18.03 -22.78 -19.78
CA GLY A 100 -18.18 -22.07 -18.51
C GLY A 100 -17.88 -20.59 -18.56
N PHE A 101 -17.60 -20.03 -17.39
CA PHE A 101 -17.37 -18.62 -17.15
C PHE A 101 -16.04 -18.42 -16.43
N TYR A 102 -15.39 -17.29 -16.68
CA TYR A 102 -14.33 -16.78 -15.81
C TYR A 102 -14.42 -15.26 -15.75
N ALA A 103 -13.97 -14.70 -14.64
CA ALA A 103 -13.92 -13.26 -14.43
C ALA A 103 -12.47 -12.78 -14.46
N LEU A 104 -12.19 -11.79 -15.31
CA LEU A 104 -10.87 -11.16 -15.44
C LEU A 104 -10.86 -9.80 -14.75
N SER A 105 -9.82 -9.55 -13.97
CA SER A 105 -9.50 -8.21 -13.46
C SER A 105 -9.10 -7.31 -14.63
N ALA A 106 -9.80 -6.19 -14.79
CA ALA A 106 -9.52 -5.17 -15.81
C ALA A 106 -8.40 -4.21 -15.37
N VAL A 107 -7.35 -4.77 -14.80
CA VAL A 107 -6.17 -4.06 -14.29
C VAL A 107 -4.95 -4.59 -15.04
N CYS A 108 -4.36 -3.73 -15.87
CA CYS A 108 -3.16 -4.05 -16.61
C CYS A 108 -2.02 -4.35 -15.63
N THR A 109 -1.38 -5.49 -15.80
CA THR A 109 -0.29 -5.97 -14.94
C THR A 109 1.04 -5.23 -15.12
N HIS A 110 1.10 -4.26 -16.04
CA HIS A 110 2.23 -3.32 -16.15
C HIS A 110 2.19 -2.29 -15.02
N LEU A 111 1.25 -1.33 -15.08
CA LEU A 111 1.15 -0.20 -14.13
C LEU A 111 -0.30 0.13 -13.72
N GLY A 112 -1.23 -0.82 -13.91
CA GLY A 112 -2.58 -0.70 -13.36
C GLY A 112 -3.61 0.07 -14.17
N CYS A 113 -3.30 0.49 -15.41
CA CYS A 113 -4.30 1.04 -16.34
C CYS A 113 -5.42 0.02 -16.65
N THR A 114 -6.56 0.48 -17.17
CA THR A 114 -7.65 -0.40 -17.64
C THR A 114 -7.50 -0.69 -19.13
N PRO A 115 -7.18 -1.92 -19.57
CA PRO A 115 -7.21 -2.26 -20.99
C PRO A 115 -8.62 -2.10 -21.58
N ALA A 116 -8.74 -1.81 -22.87
CA ALA A 116 -10.01 -1.81 -23.58
C ALA A 116 -10.24 -3.17 -24.26
N TRP A 117 -11.46 -3.70 -24.21
CA TRP A 117 -11.85 -4.87 -24.98
C TRP A 117 -12.14 -4.46 -26.43
N LEU A 118 -11.43 -5.06 -27.38
CA LEU A 118 -11.63 -4.85 -28.82
C LEU A 118 -12.32 -6.09 -29.41
N ALA A 119 -13.64 -6.05 -29.50
CA ALA A 119 -14.45 -7.20 -29.92
C ALA A 119 -14.07 -7.72 -31.33
N THR A 120 -13.81 -6.81 -32.28
CA THR A 120 -13.43 -7.17 -33.66
C THR A 120 -12.09 -7.94 -33.73
N GLU A 121 -11.18 -7.67 -32.79
CA GLU A 121 -9.84 -8.26 -32.77
C GLU A 121 -9.70 -9.36 -31.70
N ASN A 122 -10.76 -9.65 -30.96
CA ASN A 122 -10.81 -10.64 -29.87
C ASN A 122 -9.66 -10.52 -28.85
N LYS A 123 -9.30 -9.28 -28.50
CA LYS A 123 -8.21 -8.99 -27.58
C LYS A 123 -8.48 -7.78 -26.71
N PHE A 124 -7.77 -7.71 -25.59
CA PHE A 124 -7.68 -6.52 -24.75
C PHE A 124 -6.43 -5.72 -25.11
N LYS A 125 -6.56 -4.40 -25.22
CA LYS A 125 -5.46 -3.48 -25.52
C LYS A 125 -5.36 -2.38 -24.48
N CYS A 126 -4.20 -2.25 -23.86
CA CYS A 126 -3.93 -1.20 -22.88
C CYS A 126 -3.52 0.10 -23.59
N PRO A 127 -4.26 1.21 -23.43
CA PRO A 127 -3.96 2.48 -24.12
C PRO A 127 -2.72 3.19 -23.56
N CYS A 128 -2.27 2.83 -22.36
CA CYS A 128 -1.17 3.55 -21.70
C CYS A 128 0.21 3.27 -22.33
N HIS A 129 0.52 2.00 -22.58
CA HIS A 129 1.83 1.57 -23.10
C HIS A 129 1.74 0.43 -24.11
N GLY A 130 0.55 0.14 -24.64
CA GLY A 130 0.36 -0.82 -25.74
C GLY A 130 0.34 -2.30 -25.35
N SER A 131 0.30 -2.67 -24.07
CA SER A 131 0.17 -4.07 -23.65
C SER A 131 -1.07 -4.73 -24.25
N GLY A 132 -0.91 -5.92 -24.83
CA GLY A 132 -1.99 -6.71 -25.41
C GLY A 132 -2.21 -8.03 -24.68
N PHE A 133 -3.48 -8.37 -24.48
CA PHE A 133 -3.90 -9.61 -23.84
C PHE A 133 -4.93 -10.33 -24.71
N ARG A 134 -4.85 -11.65 -24.81
CA ARG A 134 -5.86 -12.48 -25.48
C ARG A 134 -7.17 -12.44 -24.71
N ARG A 135 -8.27 -12.88 -25.32
CA ARG A 135 -9.56 -13.06 -24.64
C ARG A 135 -9.45 -13.88 -23.34
N SER A 136 -8.54 -14.85 -23.29
CA SER A 136 -8.23 -15.64 -22.08
C SER A 136 -7.58 -14.85 -20.94
N GLY A 137 -7.08 -13.65 -21.19
CA GLY A 137 -6.29 -12.82 -20.28
C GLY A 137 -4.77 -13.00 -20.42
N VAL A 138 -4.29 -13.94 -21.23
CA VAL A 138 -2.84 -14.18 -21.45
C VAL A 138 -2.22 -13.00 -22.19
N ASN A 139 -1.18 -12.40 -21.63
CA ASN A 139 -0.40 -11.34 -22.28
C ASN A 139 0.36 -11.90 -23.48
N PHE A 140 0.47 -11.13 -24.56
CA PHE A 140 1.19 -11.57 -25.76
C PHE A 140 2.03 -10.48 -26.42
N GLU A 141 1.88 -9.22 -26.01
CA GLU A 141 2.66 -8.10 -26.53
C GLU A 141 2.73 -6.94 -25.52
N GLY A 142 3.69 -6.03 -25.75
CA GLY A 142 3.92 -4.84 -24.93
C GLY A 142 4.61 -5.14 -23.59
N PRO A 143 4.70 -4.15 -22.68
CA PRO A 143 5.53 -4.23 -21.48
C PRO A 143 4.90 -5.00 -20.31
N ALA A 144 3.70 -5.56 -20.47
CA ALA A 144 3.04 -6.27 -19.37
C ALA A 144 3.76 -7.60 -19.10
N PRO A 145 4.32 -7.82 -17.90
CA PRO A 145 5.21 -8.96 -17.64
C PRO A 145 4.46 -10.28 -17.47
N ARG A 146 3.14 -10.24 -17.28
CA ARG A 146 2.32 -11.42 -16.92
C ARG A 146 0.87 -11.28 -17.38
N PRO A 147 0.11 -12.39 -17.46
CA PRO A 147 -1.31 -12.39 -17.79
C PRO A 147 -2.15 -11.52 -16.85
N LEU A 148 -3.35 -11.13 -17.29
CA LEU A 148 -4.37 -10.55 -16.42
C LEU A 148 -4.73 -11.53 -15.30
N GLU A 149 -5.17 -11.00 -14.17
CA GLU A 149 -5.57 -11.84 -13.04
C GLU A 149 -7.01 -12.31 -13.19
N ARG A 150 -7.31 -13.55 -12.80
CA ARG A 150 -8.68 -14.01 -12.62
C ARG A 150 -9.14 -13.68 -11.21
N VAL A 151 -10.41 -13.36 -11.06
CA VAL A 151 -11.06 -13.18 -9.75
C VAL A 151 -12.04 -14.33 -9.51
N LYS A 152 -12.36 -14.60 -8.24
CA LYS A 152 -13.26 -15.71 -7.92
C LYS A 152 -14.63 -15.49 -8.56
N ILE A 153 -15.15 -16.54 -9.18
CA ILE A 153 -16.50 -16.61 -9.73
C ILE A 153 -17.22 -17.81 -9.13
N SER A 154 -18.47 -17.63 -8.74
CA SER A 154 -19.31 -18.68 -8.15
C SER A 154 -20.78 -18.41 -8.45
N LEU A 155 -21.65 -19.41 -8.25
CA LEU A 155 -23.09 -19.23 -8.33
C LEU A 155 -23.64 -18.94 -6.92
N GLY A 156 -24.38 -17.84 -6.78
CA GLY A 156 -25.10 -17.52 -5.55
C GLY A 156 -26.33 -18.40 -5.34
N GLU A 157 -26.87 -18.40 -4.12
CA GLU A 157 -28.09 -19.13 -3.76
C GLU A 157 -29.32 -18.69 -4.57
N ASP A 158 -29.30 -17.46 -5.07
CA ASP A 158 -30.32 -16.87 -5.93
C ASP A 158 -30.10 -17.15 -7.42
N GLY A 159 -29.13 -17.98 -7.77
CA GLY A 159 -28.81 -18.36 -9.16
C GLY A 159 -28.07 -17.29 -9.95
N GLN A 160 -27.67 -16.18 -9.32
CA GLN A 160 -26.87 -15.14 -9.97
C GLN A 160 -25.38 -15.47 -9.86
N LEU A 161 -24.59 -14.99 -10.82
CA LEU A 161 -23.14 -15.02 -10.73
C LEU A 161 -22.68 -14.11 -9.59
N LEU A 162 -21.89 -14.65 -8.67
CA LEU A 162 -21.23 -13.93 -7.60
C LEU A 162 -19.73 -13.83 -7.90
N ILE A 163 -19.24 -12.60 -8.01
CA ILE A 163 -17.84 -12.30 -8.26
C ILE A 163 -17.19 -11.80 -6.97
N ASP A 164 -16.03 -12.34 -6.62
CA ASP A 164 -15.22 -11.91 -5.47
C ASP A 164 -13.81 -11.50 -5.92
N LYS A 165 -13.55 -10.20 -5.89
CA LYS A 165 -12.27 -9.56 -6.22
C LYS A 165 -11.22 -9.71 -5.14
N GLY A 166 -11.62 -10.06 -3.91
CA GLY A 166 -10.68 -10.31 -2.80
C GLY A 166 -9.87 -11.58 -2.99
N LYS A 167 -10.34 -12.50 -3.85
CA LYS A 167 -9.63 -13.73 -4.21
C LYS A 167 -9.15 -13.64 -5.65
N ILE A 168 -7.83 -13.59 -5.80
CA ILE A 168 -7.14 -13.38 -7.06
C ILE A 168 -6.37 -14.65 -7.42
N PHE A 169 -6.47 -15.07 -8.69
CA PHE A 169 -5.80 -16.23 -9.25
C PHE A 169 -4.87 -15.82 -10.39
N ARG A 170 -3.59 -16.21 -10.27
CA ARG A 170 -2.52 -15.86 -11.20
C ARG A 170 -2.09 -17.05 -12.05
N GLN A 171 -2.00 -16.83 -13.36
CA GLN A 171 -1.67 -17.90 -14.30
C GLN A 171 -0.24 -18.40 -14.15
N GLU A 172 0.71 -17.51 -13.89
CA GLU A 172 2.12 -17.83 -13.71
C GLU A 172 2.39 -18.74 -12.49
N LYS A 173 1.42 -18.81 -11.57
CA LYS A 173 1.44 -19.73 -10.42
C LYS A 173 0.62 -21.00 -10.64
N GLY A 174 0.01 -21.17 -11.82
CA GLY A 174 -0.88 -22.29 -12.14
C GLY A 174 -2.27 -22.21 -11.46
N GLU A 175 -2.61 -21.07 -10.84
CA GLU A 175 -3.79 -20.94 -9.99
C GLU A 175 -5.11 -20.89 -10.79
N TRP A 176 -5.07 -20.67 -12.11
CA TRP A 176 -6.28 -20.69 -12.95
C TRP A 176 -6.94 -22.06 -13.07
N THR A 177 -6.22 -23.12 -12.70
CA THR A 177 -6.77 -24.49 -12.63
C THR A 177 -7.64 -24.70 -11.39
N SER A 178 -7.65 -23.75 -10.45
CA SER A 178 -8.49 -23.80 -9.26
C SER A 178 -9.97 -23.73 -9.63
N PRO A 179 -10.84 -24.53 -8.99
CA PRO A 179 -12.28 -24.56 -9.27
C PRO A 179 -12.98 -23.23 -8.91
N ASP A 180 -12.35 -22.37 -8.12
CA ASP A 180 -12.87 -21.03 -7.81
C ASP A 180 -12.51 -19.98 -8.88
N ALA A 181 -11.56 -20.26 -9.77
CA ALA A 181 -11.07 -19.32 -10.79
C ALA A 181 -11.92 -19.33 -12.08
N PHE A 182 -12.80 -20.32 -12.22
CA PHE A 182 -13.74 -20.47 -13.32
C PHE A 182 -14.99 -21.22 -12.82
N LEU A 183 -16.14 -20.98 -13.45
CA LEU A 183 -17.38 -21.67 -13.16
C LEU A 183 -17.76 -22.51 -14.38
N ILE A 184 -17.90 -23.83 -14.23
CA ILE A 184 -18.37 -24.70 -15.31
C ILE A 184 -19.88 -24.47 -15.50
N ALA A 185 -20.31 -24.30 -16.75
CA ALA A 185 -21.72 -24.06 -17.12
C ALA A 185 -22.51 -25.37 -17.24
#